data_AF-A0A9W5PLC4-F1
#
_entry.id   AF-A0A9W5PLC4-F1
#
_cell.length_a   1.000
_cell.length_b   1.000
_cell.length_c   1.000
_cell.angle_alpha   90.00
_cell.angle_beta   90.00
_cell.angle_gamma   90.00
#
_symmetry.space_group_name_H-M   'P 1'
#
loop_
_entity.id
_entity.type
_entity.pdbx_description
1 polymer ?
#
loop_
_entity_poly.entity_id
_entity_poly.type
_entity_poly.pdbx_seq_one_letter_code
_entity_poly.pdbx_strand_id
1 'polypeptide(L)' 'MKAQRILSRRTKGSSNWNKQRVKVAKIHEHIANTRADYLHKLSTEIIKIGMEDLQASNMLKNRKLAKAIS' A
#
# COMPACT_ATOMS: atom_id res chain seq x y z
N MET A 1 5.75 16.95 10.30
CA MET A 1 6.95 17.79 10.58
C MET A 1 7.04 18.30 12.03
N LYS A 2 5.95 18.74 12.69
CA LYS A 2 5.95 19.26 14.08
C LYS A 2 6.65 18.34 15.10
N ALA A 3 6.39 17.03 15.05
CA ALA A 3 7.02 16.07 15.95
C ALA A 3 8.55 15.98 15.79
N GLN A 4 9.05 16.07 14.56
CA GLN A 4 10.49 16.05 14.28
C GLN A 4 11.17 17.35 14.75
N ARG A 5 10.52 18.51 14.57
CA ARG A 5 11.01 19.80 15.08
C ARG A 5 11.05 19.85 16.61
N ILE A 6 10.12 19.17 17.29
CA ILE A 6 10.16 19.04 18.75
C ILE A 6 11.31 18.12 19.17
N LEU A 7 11.55 17.02 18.43
CA LEU A 7 12.65 16.10 18.71
C LEU A 7 14.02 16.78 18.59
N SER A 8 14.23 17.57 17.53
CA SER A 8 15.52 18.24 17.27
C SER A 8 15.87 19.29 18.33
N ARG A 9 14.87 19.87 19.00
CA ARG A 9 15.06 20.85 20.08
C ARG A 9 15.31 20.21 21.45
N ARG A 10 15.17 18.89 21.59
CA ARG A 10 15.35 18.17 22.87
C ARG A 10 16.76 17.61 22.99
N THR A 11 17.31 17.68 24.21
CA THR A 11 18.63 17.11 24.53
C THR A 11 18.64 15.60 24.31
N LYS A 12 19.50 15.12 23.41
CA LYS A 12 19.67 13.70 23.10
C LYS A 12 19.98 12.91 24.37
N GLY A 13 19.35 11.74 24.53
CA GLY A 13 19.50 10.88 25.71
C GLY A 13 18.61 11.25 26.91
N SER A 14 18.00 12.44 26.93
CA SER A 14 17.02 12.76 27.98
C SER A 14 15.75 11.90 27.87
N SER A 15 15.05 11.70 29.01
CA SER A 15 13.76 10.97 29.03
C SER A 15 12.74 11.57 28.06
N ASN A 16 12.67 12.90 28.01
CA ASN A 16 11.81 13.64 27.09
C ASN A 16 12.21 13.44 25.63
N TRP A 17 13.49 13.40 25.31
CA TRP A 17 13.95 13.09 23.95
C TRP A 17 13.54 11.66 23.54
N ASN A 18 13.70 10.68 24.43
CA ASN A 18 13.33 9.29 24.12
C ASN A 18 11.83 9.13 23.84
N LYS A 19 10.97 9.75 24.68
CA LYS A 19 9.51 9.77 24.45
C LYS A 19 9.15 10.36 23.09
N GLN A 20 9.80 11.47 22.72
CA GLN A 20 9.54 12.13 21.45
C GLN A 20 10.06 11.33 20.25
N ARG A 21 11.21 10.65 20.38
CA ARG A 21 11.77 9.78 19.33
C ARG A 21 10.82 8.64 19.00
N VAL A 22 10.25 8.00 20.00
CA VAL A 22 9.24 6.94 19.81
C VAL A 22 8.00 7.46 19.08
N LYS A 23 7.54 8.68 19.43
CA LYS A 23 6.41 9.32 18.73
C LYS A 23 6.72 9.55 17.24
N VAL A 24 7.93 10.01 16.93
CA VAL A 24 8.38 10.17 15.54
C VAL A 24 8.40 8.82 14.82
N ALA A 25 8.98 7.78 15.44
CA ALA A 25 9.04 6.44 14.85
C ALA A 25 7.66 5.88 14.50
N LYS A 26 6.68 5.99 15.42
CA LYS A 26 5.29 5.55 15.18
C LYS A 26 4.62 6.26 14.00
N ILE A 27 4.90 7.56 13.81
CA ILE A 27 4.36 8.32 12.66
C ILE A 27 4.96 7.78 11.35
N HIS A 28 6.26 7.51 11.33
CA HIS A 28 6.92 6.97 10.14
C HIS A 28 6.44 5.55 9.83
N GLU A 29 6.29 4.70 10.84
CA GLU A 29 5.72 3.36 10.70
C GLU A 29 4.30 3.41 10.11
N HIS A 30 3.43 4.26 10.66
CA HIS A 30 2.07 4.42 10.14
C HIS A 30 2.07 4.84 8.67
N ILE A 31 2.88 5.84 8.29
CA ILE A 31 2.98 6.30 6.89
C ILE A 31 3.50 5.19 5.98
N ALA A 32 4.51 4.44 6.41
CA ALA A 32 5.07 3.33 5.64
C ALA A 32 4.03 2.23 5.42
N ASN A 33 3.30 1.85 6.48
CA ASN A 33 2.25 0.84 6.41
C ASN A 33 1.10 1.27 5.50
N THR A 34 0.64 2.52 5.61
CA THR A 34 -0.40 3.06 4.72
C THR A 34 0.03 3.06 3.25
N ARG A 35 1.30 3.38 2.97
CA ARG A 35 1.83 3.32 1.60
C ARG A 35 1.91 1.89 1.08
N ALA A 36 2.37 0.95 1.91
CA ALA A 36 2.42 -0.46 1.55
C ALA A 36 1.02 -1.02 1.25
N ASP A 37 0.05 -0.74 2.13
CA ASP A 37 -1.35 -1.15 1.96
C ASP A 37 -1.96 -0.59 0.66
N TYR A 38 -1.73 0.69 0.37
CA TYR A 38 -2.16 1.29 -0.88
C TYR A 38 -1.57 0.59 -2.11
N LEU A 39 -0.26 0.32 -2.11
CA LEU A 39 0.40 -0.37 -3.21
C LEU A 39 -0.10 -1.81 -3.38
N HIS A 40 -0.35 -2.52 -2.29
CA HIS A 40 -0.91 -3.86 -2.33
C HIS A 40 -2.32 -3.88 -2.92
N LYS A 41 -3.18 -2.93 -2.51
CA LYS A 41 -4.54 -2.79 -3.06
C LYS A 41 -4.51 -2.44 -4.54
N LEU A 42 -3.72 -1.44 -4.92
CA LEU A 42 -3.57 -1.03 -6.32
C LEU A 42 -3.04 -2.18 -7.19
N SER A 43 -2.02 -2.88 -6.73
CA SER A 43 -1.48 -4.04 -7.46
C SER A 43 -2.53 -5.14 -7.62
N THR A 44 -3.34 -5.39 -6.58
CA THR A 44 -4.41 -6.40 -6.62
C THR A 44 -5.50 -6.00 -7.62
N GLU A 45 -5.89 -4.73 -7.66
CA GLU A 45 -6.87 -4.22 -8.62
C GLU A 45 -6.39 -4.35 -10.06
N ILE A 46 -5.13 -3.98 -10.34
CA ILE A 46 -4.53 -4.11 -11.67
C ILE A 46 -4.48 -5.59 -12.11
N ILE A 47 -4.05 -6.49 -11.23
CA ILE A 47 -4.02 -7.93 -11.53
C ILE A 47 -5.42 -8.47 -11.82
N LYS A 48 -6.43 -8.04 -11.05
CA LYS A 48 -7.81 -8.47 -11.24
C LYS A 48 -8.33 -8.11 -12.63
N ILE A 49 -8.12 -6.87 -13.09
CA ILE A 49 -8.52 -6.43 -14.43
C ILE A 49 -7.83 -7.29 -15.50
N GLY A 50 -6.52 -7.49 -15.38
CA GLY A 50 -5.77 -8.32 -16.33
C GLY A 50 -6.24 -9.77 -16.37
N MET A 51 -6.61 -10.37 -15.23
CA MET A 51 -7.16 -11.71 -15.19
C MET A 51 -8.54 -11.79 -15.85
N GLU A 52 -9.43 -10.82 -15.60
CA GLU A 52 -10.76 -10.76 -16.20
C GLU A 52 -10.66 -10.65 -17.74
N ASP A 53 -9.76 -9.79 -18.24
CA ASP A 53 -9.49 -9.62 -19.68
C ASP A 53 -8.96 -10.92 -20.31
N LEU A 54 -8.06 -11.63 -19.62
CA LEU A 54 -7.54 -12.92 -20.07
C LEU A 54 -8.61 -13.99 -20.08
N GLN A 55 -9.50 -14.03 -19.07
CA GLN A 55 -10.62 -14.97 -19.02
C GLN A 55 -11.60 -14.73 -20.17
N ALA A 56 -12.01 -13.48 -20.42
CA ALA A 56 -12.87 -13.12 -21.55
C ALA A 56 -12.22 -13.50 -22.90
N SER A 57 -10.94 -13.18 -23.07
CA SER A 57 -10.17 -13.56 -24.26
C SER A 57 -10.10 -15.08 -24.46
N ASN A 58 -9.93 -15.84 -23.37
CA ASN A 58 -9.89 -17.30 -23.43
C ASN A 58 -11.25 -17.91 -23.76
N MET A 59 -12.35 -17.33 -23.28
CA MET A 59 -13.71 -17.76 -23.61
C MET A 59 -14.03 -17.52 -25.08
N LEU A 60 -13.62 -16.37 -25.64
CA LEU A 60 -13.77 -16.06 -27.07
C LEU A 60 -12.92 -16.96 -27.97
N LYS A 61 -11.72 -17.35 -27.54
CA LYS A 61 -10.85 -18.29 -28.29
C LYS A 61 -11.38 -19.72 -28.27
N ASN A 62 -12.18 -20.11 -27.27
CA ASN A 62 -12.75 -21.44 -27.21
C ASN A 62 -13.94 -21.57 -28.17
N ARG A 63 -13.68 -22.12 -29.36
CA ARG A 63 -14.64 -22.28 -30.46
C ARG A 63 -15.95 -23.02 -30.09
N LYS A 64 -15.97 -23.82 -29.01
CA LYS A 64 -17.19 -24.47 -28.48
C LYS A 64 -18.04 -23.52 -27.61
N LEU A 65 -17.40 -22.67 -26.81
CA LEU A 65 -18.09 -21.73 -25.91
C LEU A 65 -18.38 -20.38 -26.58
N ALA A 66 -17.54 -19.94 -27.50
CA ALA A 66 -17.68 -18.67 -28.22
C ALA A 66 -19.02 -18.56 -28.97
N LYS A 67 -19.53 -19.67 -29.52
CA LYS A 67 -20.82 -19.70 -30.26
C LYS A 67 -22.04 -19.51 -29.34
N ALA A 68 -21.90 -19.74 -28.04
CA ALA A 68 -22.97 -19.58 -27.04
C ALA A 68 -22.93 -18.22 -26.33
N ILE A 69 -21.84 -17.46 -26.49
CA ILE A 69 -21.64 -16.13 -25.89
C ILE A 69 -21.87 -15.01 -26.93
N SER A 70 -21.81 -15.35 -28.23
CA SER A 70 -22.14 -14.46 -29.37
C SER A 70 -23.63 -14.18 -29.50
#